data_AF-A0A2S6WD80-F1
#
_entry.id   AF-A0A2S6WD80-F1
#
_cell.length_a   1.000
_cell.length_b   1.000
_cell.length_c   1.000
_cell.angle_alpha   90.00
_cell.angle_beta   90.00
_cell.angle_gamma   90.00
#
_symmetry.space_group_name_H-M   'P 1'
#
loop_
_entity.id
_entity.type
_entity.pdbx_description
1 polymer ?
#
loop_
_entity_poly.entity_id
_entity_poly.type
_entity_poly.pdbx_seq_one_letter_code
_entity_poly.pdbx_strand_id
1 'polypeptide(L)'
;MSLTHTPAAARSSLWTAAAGRVLAGTALLGAVALLPWLSGTDPARTVLRARSADQNPTPAELAAVRDQLGLDEGPWLHLAHWLGGLPRGDAGVSWVSGAPVMPQVGTALSVSLTLMLGAFAVTVL
;
A
#
# COMPACT_ATOMS: atom_id res chain seq x y z
N MET A 1 -41.97 -33.02 10.90
CA MET A 1 -41.29 -32.09 11.83
C MET A 1 -40.39 -31.20 10.99
N SER A 2 -40.89 -30.01 10.60
CA SER A 2 -40.24 -29.13 9.62
C SER A 2 -39.51 -28.03 10.38
N LEU A 3 -38.17 -28.04 10.36
CA LEU A 3 -37.36 -26.96 10.93
C LEU A 3 -36.94 -26.03 9.78
N THR A 4 -37.46 -24.82 9.85
CA THR A 4 -37.20 -23.69 8.99
C THR A 4 -35.74 -23.26 9.09
N HIS A 5 -34.99 -23.36 7.99
CA HIS A 5 -33.69 -22.74 7.84
C HIS A 5 -33.83 -21.22 8.03
N THR A 6 -33.13 -20.65 9.00
CA THR A 6 -33.01 -19.20 9.22
C THR A 6 -31.96 -18.59 8.27
N PRO A 7 -32.33 -17.82 7.23
CA PRO A 7 -31.38 -17.20 6.29
C PRO A 7 -30.78 -15.87 6.81
N ALA A 8 -31.14 -15.43 8.02
CA ALA A 8 -30.70 -14.14 8.57
C ALA A 8 -29.27 -14.16 9.12
N ALA A 9 -28.84 -15.26 9.74
CA ALA A 9 -27.52 -15.39 10.37
C ALA A 9 -26.36 -15.48 9.36
N ALA A 10 -26.61 -16.01 8.16
CA ALA A 10 -25.60 -16.11 7.11
C ALA A 10 -25.20 -14.73 6.56
N ARG A 11 -26.15 -13.80 6.44
CA ARG A 11 -25.87 -12.42 6.00
C ARG A 11 -25.00 -11.68 7.01
N SER A 12 -25.35 -11.71 8.30
CA SER A 12 -24.59 -10.97 9.32
C SER A 12 -23.14 -11.46 9.43
N SER A 13 -22.90 -12.76 9.26
CA SER A 13 -21.56 -13.36 9.19
C SER A 13 -20.74 -12.89 7.98
N LEU A 14 -21.37 -12.73 6.81
CA LEU A 14 -20.67 -12.25 5.61
C LEU A 14 -20.27 -10.77 5.74
N TRP A 15 -21.13 -9.94 6.32
CA TRP A 15 -20.85 -8.52 6.55
C TRP A 15 -19.76 -8.31 7.61
N THR A 16 -19.75 -9.09 8.69
CA THR A 16 -18.67 -9.02 9.69
C THR A 16 -17.35 -9.53 9.13
N ALA A 17 -17.35 -10.60 8.33
CA ALA A 17 -16.15 -11.09 7.66
C ALA A 17 -15.62 -10.09 6.63
N ALA A 18 -16.49 -9.47 5.83
CA ALA A 18 -16.12 -8.43 4.88
C ALA A 18 -15.56 -7.19 5.59
N ALA A 19 -16.25 -6.70 6.64
CA ALA A 19 -15.79 -5.58 7.45
C ALA A 19 -14.44 -5.87 8.12
N GLY A 20 -14.25 -7.08 8.66
CA GLY A 20 -12.99 -7.51 9.24
C GLY A 20 -11.84 -7.55 8.23
N ARG A 21 -12.09 -8.02 7.01
CA ARG A 21 -11.09 -8.02 5.93
C ARG A 21 -10.71 -6.62 5.48
N VAL A 22 -11.70 -5.74 5.34
CA VAL A 22 -11.45 -4.32 5.01
C VAL A 22 -10.62 -3.69 6.13
N LEU A 23 -11.04 -3.80 7.39
CA LEU A 23 -10.29 -3.27 8.54
C LEU A 23 -8.86 -3.80 8.60
N ALA A 24 -8.66 -5.11 8.42
CA ALA A 24 -7.33 -5.71 8.40
C ALA A 24 -6.48 -5.18 7.23
N GLY A 25 -7.07 -5.02 6.04
CA GLY A 25 -6.41 -4.44 4.89
C GLY A 25 -6.02 -2.98 5.11
N THR A 26 -6.92 -2.15 5.63
CA THR A 26 -6.63 -0.74 5.93
C THR A 26 -5.59 -0.60 7.02
N ALA A 27 -5.66 -1.44 8.07
CA ALA A 27 -4.67 -1.46 9.14
C ALA A 27 -3.29 -1.89 8.61
N LEU A 28 -3.23 -2.89 7.74
CA LEU A 28 -1.98 -3.32 7.09
C LEU A 28 -1.40 -2.21 6.22
N LEU A 29 -2.22 -1.58 5.37
CA LEU A 29 -1.78 -0.47 4.51
C LEU A 29 -1.30 0.72 5.35
N GLY A 30 -2.02 1.08 6.41
CA GLY A 30 -1.60 2.12 7.35
C GLY A 30 -0.29 1.77 8.04
N ALA A 31 -0.14 0.55 8.55
CA ALA A 31 1.10 0.10 9.17
C ALA A 31 2.27 0.15 8.18
N VAL A 32 2.06 -0.26 6.93
CA VAL A 32 3.08 -0.20 5.86
C VAL A 32 3.41 1.25 5.50
N ALA A 33 2.42 2.14 5.42
CA ALA A 33 2.66 3.56 5.15
C ALA A 33 3.43 4.23 6.29
N LEU A 34 3.15 3.86 7.54
CA LEU A 34 3.83 4.39 8.72
C LEU A 34 5.15 3.67 9.05
N LEU A 35 5.48 2.55 8.39
CA LEU A 35 6.71 1.77 8.64
C LEU A 35 7.97 2.63 8.71
N PRO A 36 8.21 3.58 7.78
CA PRO A 36 9.42 4.40 7.84
C PRO A 36 9.54 5.18 9.16
N TRP A 37 8.43 5.74 9.65
CA TRP A 37 8.39 6.48 10.91
C TRP A 37 8.35 5.57 12.14
N LEU A 38 7.71 4.39 12.05
CA LEU A 38 7.67 3.40 13.13
C LEU A 38 9.02 2.69 13.34
N SER A 39 9.85 2.62 12.30
CA SER A 39 11.16 1.95 12.35
C SER A 39 12.21 2.69 13.20
N GLY A 40 11.92 3.90 13.68
CA GLY A 40 12.87 4.75 14.42
C GLY A 40 14.08 5.20 13.59
N THR A 41 14.13 4.84 12.31
CA THR A 41 15.19 5.18 11.37
C THR A 41 14.69 6.28 10.44
N ASP A 42 15.50 7.31 10.24
CA ASP A 42 15.19 8.40 9.30
C ASP A 42 14.86 7.82 7.91
N PRO A 43 13.64 8.05 7.36
CA PRO A 43 13.25 7.52 6.05
C PRO A 43 14.23 7.92 4.94
N ALA A 44 14.80 9.13 5.02
CA ALA A 44 15.78 9.60 4.04
C ALA A 44 17.08 8.79 4.10
N ARG A 45 17.51 8.31 5.28
CA ARG A 45 18.67 7.40 5.40
C ARG A 45 18.42 6.06 4.74
N THR A 46 17.23 5.49 4.95
CA THR A 46 16.86 4.19 4.37
C THR A 46 16.80 4.27 2.84
N VAL A 47 16.23 5.37 2.32
CA VAL A 47 16.19 5.62 0.87
C VAL A 47 17.58 5.84 0.29
N LEU A 48 18.43 6.68 0.92
CA LEU A 48 19.80 6.92 0.46
C LEU A 48 20.64 5.65 0.48
N ARG A 49 20.54 4.83 1.53
CA ARG A 49 21.25 3.54 1.60
C ARG A 49 20.81 2.60 0.46
N ALA A 50 19.51 2.56 0.17
CA ALA A 50 18.96 1.75 -0.92
C ALA A 50 19.39 2.25 -2.31
N ARG A 51 19.60 3.57 -2.49
CA ARG A 51 20.08 4.17 -3.74
C ARG A 51 21.60 4.08 -3.93
N SER A 52 22.39 4.25 -2.86
CA SER A 52 23.83 4.51 -2.93
C SER A 52 24.72 3.33 -2.53
N ALA A 53 24.16 2.12 -2.42
CA ALA A 53 24.89 0.89 -2.10
C ALA A 53 25.78 1.00 -0.85
N ASP A 54 25.18 1.39 0.29
CA ASP A 54 25.81 1.43 1.62
C ASP A 54 26.89 2.50 1.87
N GLN A 55 27.02 3.51 1.00
CA GLN A 55 27.83 4.69 1.33
C GLN A 55 27.22 5.47 2.49
N ASN A 56 28.02 5.80 3.51
CA ASN A 56 27.60 6.64 4.63
C ASN A 56 27.17 8.02 4.10
N PRO A 57 25.87 8.36 4.12
CA PRO A 57 25.40 9.60 3.53
C PRO A 57 25.85 10.79 4.38
N THR A 58 26.36 11.83 3.74
CA THR A 58 26.70 13.08 4.43
C THR A 58 25.42 13.73 4.98
N PRO A 59 25.52 14.52 6.07
CA PRO A 59 24.35 15.23 6.62
C PRO A 59 23.66 16.16 5.60
N ALA A 60 24.42 16.72 4.66
CA ALA A 60 23.90 17.59 3.60
C ALA A 60 23.07 16.82 2.56
N GLU A 61 23.51 15.62 2.15
CA GLU A 61 22.76 14.76 1.22
C GLU A 61 21.45 14.27 1.85
N LEU A 62 21.47 13.97 3.16
CA LEU A 62 20.28 13.59 3.90
C LEU A 62 19.23 14.70 3.93
N ALA A 63 19.64 15.93 4.22
CA ALA A 63 18.75 17.09 4.23
C ALA A 63 18.15 17.34 2.84
N ALA A 64 18.95 17.25 1.78
CA ALA A 64 18.48 17.40 0.42
C ALA A 64 17.44 16.33 0.02
N VAL A 65 17.64 15.07 0.43
CA VAL A 65 16.67 13.99 0.18
C VAL A 65 15.39 14.17 1.00
N ARG A 66 15.48 14.65 2.23
CA ARG A 66 14.32 14.92 3.09
C ARG A 66 13.42 16.00 2.49
N ASP A 67 14.03 17.08 2.00
CA ASP A 67 13.34 18.18 1.34
C ASP A 67 12.73 17.72 0.00
N GLN A 68 13.50 17.01 -0.84
CA GLN A 68 13.00 16.47 -2.12
C GLN A 68 11.83 15.50 -1.97
N LEU A 69 11.79 14.72 -0.89
CA LEU A 69 10.73 13.76 -0.62
C LEU A 69 9.57 14.35 0.20
N GLY A 70 9.65 15.63 0.61
CA GLY A 70 8.63 16.28 1.45
C GLY A 70 8.45 15.57 2.80
N LEU A 71 9.51 14.95 3.33
CA LEU A 71 9.44 14.17 4.57
C LEU A 71 9.35 15.07 5.82
N ASP A 72 9.62 16.36 5.69
CA ASP A 72 9.54 17.35 6.78
C ASP A 72 8.09 17.74 7.14
N GLU A 73 7.12 17.44 6.28
CA GLU A 73 5.69 17.75 6.48
C GLU A 73 4.98 16.77 7.44
N GLY A 74 5.67 15.70 7.83
CA GLY A 74 5.15 14.65 8.71
C GLY A 74 4.35 13.56 7.99
N PRO A 75 4.14 12.42 8.66
CA PRO A 75 3.60 11.20 8.02
C PRO A 75 2.17 11.37 7.52
N TRP A 76 1.34 12.14 8.23
CA TRP A 76 -0.08 12.30 7.89
C TRP A 76 -0.30 13.14 6.65
N LEU A 77 0.45 14.25 6.51
CA LEU A 77 0.37 15.11 5.32
C LEU A 77 0.88 14.36 4.09
N HIS A 78 1.99 13.63 4.25
CA HIS A 78 2.56 12.82 3.20
C HIS A 78 1.58 11.73 2.72
N LEU A 79 0.94 11.01 3.66
CA LEU A 79 -0.09 10.03 3.33
C LEU A 79 -1.31 10.66 2.67
N ALA A 80 -1.77 11.81 3.16
CA ALA A 80 -2.92 12.53 2.59
C ALA A 80 -2.64 12.99 1.15
N HIS A 81 -1.44 13.51 0.87
CA HIS A 81 -1.01 13.91 -0.46
C HIS A 81 -0.98 12.70 -1.41
N TRP A 82 -0.35 11.60 -0.98
CA TRP A 82 -0.29 10.37 -1.75
C TRP A 82 -1.68 9.78 -2.04
N LEU A 83 -2.54 9.69 -1.01
CA LEU A 83 -3.92 9.24 -1.17
C LEU A 83 -4.71 10.15 -2.12
N GLY A 84 -4.44 11.45 -2.11
CA GLY A 84 -5.04 12.41 -3.04
C GLY A 84 -4.63 12.20 -4.50
N GLY A 85 -3.45 11.62 -4.77
CA GLY A 85 -2.99 11.28 -6.12
C GLY A 85 -3.71 10.08 -6.72
N LEU A 86 -4.04 9.06 -5.90
CA LEU A 86 -4.58 7.78 -6.38
C LEU A 86 -5.84 7.90 -7.26
N PRO A 87 -6.86 8.70 -6.92
CA PRO A 87 -8.05 8.87 -7.76
C PRO A 87 -7.75 9.47 -9.13
N ARG A 88 -6.62 10.18 -9.28
CA ARG A 88 -6.17 10.76 -10.55
C ARG A 88 -5.31 9.79 -11.36
N GLY A 89 -5.13 8.57 -10.87
CA GLY A 89 -4.21 7.61 -11.45
C GLY A 89 -2.75 8.02 -11.26
N ASP A 90 -2.43 8.64 -10.12
CA ASP A 90 -1.07 8.97 -9.71
C ASP A 90 -0.75 8.28 -8.38
N ALA A 91 0.05 7.22 -8.43
CA ALA A 91 0.57 6.51 -7.26
C ALA A 91 1.94 7.05 -6.82
N GLY A 92 2.41 8.13 -7.42
CA GLY A 92 3.70 8.74 -7.17
C GLY A 92 4.87 8.05 -7.86
N VAL A 93 6.06 8.38 -7.37
CA VAL A 93 7.35 7.87 -7.85
C VAL A 93 8.02 7.00 -6.79
N SER A 94 8.72 5.98 -7.23
CA SER A 94 9.51 5.12 -6.35
C SER A 94 10.62 5.93 -5.70
N TRP A 95 10.70 5.88 -4.38
CA TRP A 95 11.81 6.48 -3.66
C TRP A 95 13.14 5.80 -3.94
N VAL A 96 13.18 4.57 -4.45
CA VAL A 96 14.46 3.90 -4.74
C VAL A 96 14.89 4.20 -6.18
N SER A 97 14.04 3.89 -7.15
CA SER A 97 14.39 4.00 -8.57
C SER A 97 14.05 5.33 -9.22
N GLY A 98 13.25 6.18 -8.57
CA GLY A 98 12.72 7.42 -9.15
C GLY A 98 11.66 7.22 -10.24
N ALA A 99 11.32 5.97 -10.57
CA ALA A 99 10.39 5.65 -11.64
C ALA A 99 8.91 5.81 -11.20
N PRO A 100 7.99 6.19 -12.10
CA PRO A 100 6.56 6.21 -11.83
C PRO A 100 6.03 4.83 -11.41
N VAL A 101 5.19 4.79 -10.37
CA VAL A 101 4.67 3.53 -9.79
C VAL A 101 3.46 3.00 -10.57
N MET A 102 2.64 3.88 -11.15
CA MET A 102 1.38 3.51 -11.81
C MET A 102 1.50 2.46 -12.92
N PRO A 103 2.47 2.53 -13.85
CA PRO A 103 2.63 1.49 -14.88
C PRO A 103 2.89 0.10 -14.30
N GLN A 104 3.64 0.04 -13.20
CA GLN A 104 3.98 -1.20 -12.50
C GLN A 104 2.75 -1.77 -11.79
N VAL A 105 1.95 -0.91 -11.15
CA VAL A 105 0.66 -1.28 -10.55
C VAL A 105 -0.30 -1.82 -11.59
N GLY A 106 -0.45 -1.14 -12.74
CA GLY A 106 -1.31 -1.61 -13.83
C GLY A 106 -0.91 -2.98 -14.36
N THR A 107 0.40 -3.21 -14.50
CA THR A 107 0.95 -4.52 -14.92
C THR A 107 0.68 -5.61 -13.86
N ALA A 108 0.93 -5.33 -12.58
CA ALA A 108 0.68 -6.29 -11.52
C ALA A 108 -0.83 -6.63 -11.40
N LEU A 109 -1.68 -5.62 -11.57
CA LEU A 109 -3.13 -5.78 -11.54
C LEU A 109 -3.62 -6.65 -12.71
N SER A 110 -3.11 -6.44 -13.92
CA SER A 110 -3.52 -7.23 -15.09
C SER A 110 -3.15 -8.71 -14.93
N VAL A 111 -1.96 -9.01 -14.42
CA VAL A 111 -1.54 -10.39 -14.10
C VAL A 111 -2.46 -11.00 -13.04
N SER A 112 -2.71 -10.27 -11.95
CA SER A 112 -3.56 -10.74 -10.86
C SER A 112 -4.99 -11.03 -11.32
N LEU A 113 -5.57 -10.13 -12.12
CA LEU A 113 -6.90 -10.31 -12.71
C LEU A 113 -6.94 -11.51 -13.66
N THR A 114 -5.91 -11.69 -14.49
CA THR A 114 -5.82 -12.84 -15.40
C THR A 114 -5.82 -14.16 -14.64
N LEU A 115 -5.02 -14.26 -13.58
CA LEU A 115 -4.97 -15.45 -12.73
C LEU A 115 -6.28 -15.69 -11.98
N MET A 116 -6.87 -14.63 -11.42
CA MET A 116 -8.17 -14.70 -10.73
C MET A 116 -9.27 -15.18 -11.66
N LEU A 117 -9.38 -14.60 -12.86
CA LEU A 117 -10.39 -14.97 -13.85
C LEU A 117 -10.17 -16.40 -14.37
N GLY A 118 -8.91 -16.81 -14.59
CA GLY A 118 -8.58 -18.17 -14.98
C GLY A 118 -8.99 -19.20 -13.93
N ALA A 119 -8.67 -18.94 -12.66
CA ALA A 119 -9.08 -19.82 -11.55
C ALA A 119 -10.61 -19.86 -11.37
N PHE A 120 -11.27 -18.71 -11.55
CA PHE A 120 -12.73 -18.62 -11.50
C PHE A 120 -13.38 -19.45 -12.62
N ALA A 121 -12.86 -19.37 -13.84
CA ALA A 121 -13.36 -20.15 -14.97
C ALA A 121 -13.24 -21.66 -14.72
N VAL A 122 -12.10 -22.13 -14.19
CA VAL A 122 -11.90 -23.54 -13.81
C VAL A 122 -12.87 -23.99 -12.71
N THR A 123 -13.23 -23.10 -11.79
CA THR A 123 -14.14 -23.42 -10.67
C THR A 123 -15.60 -23.52 -11.12
N VAL A 124 -15.99 -22.75 -12.13
CA VAL A 124 -17.39 -22.68 -12.63
C VAL A 124 -17.69 -23.77 -13.66
N LEU A 125 -16.68 -24.26 -14.38
CA LEU A 125 -16.77 -25.38 -15.32
C LEU A 125 -16.85 -26.73 -14.59
#